data_AF-X0ZW88-F1
#
_entry.id   AF-X0ZW88-F1
#
_cell.length_a   1.000
_cell.length_b   1.000
_cell.length_c   1.000
_cell.angle_alpha   90.00
_cell.angle_beta   90.00
_cell.angle_gamma   90.00
#
_symmetry.space_group_name_H-M   'P 1'
#
loop_
_entity.id
_entity.type
_entity.pdbx_description
1 polymer ?
#
loop_
_entity_poly.entity_id
_entity_poly.type
_entity_poly.pdbx_seq_one_letter_code
_entity_poly.pdbx_strand_id
1 'polypeptide(L)'
;MDDRLSKLYEKHKEPEDESEIIVIADLCDTCPILHDFLRFTKFLGEPSEPPRLGYAVSDGRLYTTLSDSARRRSLRVECETFHDGCEKIENHIMQGTLDVLWYTWKEKNGRAGKKSKA
;
A
#
# COMPACT_ATOMS: atom_id res chain seq x y z
N MET A 1 17.18 11.72 -30.25
CA MET A 1 15.73 11.86 -30.14
C MET A 1 15.21 10.57 -29.51
N ASP A 2 15.43 10.44 -28.20
CA ASP A 2 15.06 9.26 -27.42
C ASP A 2 13.65 9.50 -26.87
N ASP A 3 12.71 8.69 -27.34
CA ASP A 3 11.26 8.74 -27.09
C ASP A 3 10.88 8.45 -25.62
N ARG A 4 11.87 8.24 -24.75
CA ARG A 4 11.70 8.07 -23.30
C ARG A 4 11.38 9.37 -22.56
N LEU A 5 11.93 10.50 -23.01
CA LEU A 5 11.71 11.79 -22.35
C LEU A 5 10.32 12.36 -22.66
N SER A 6 9.78 12.07 -23.85
CA SER A 6 8.41 12.43 -24.25
C SER A 6 7.35 11.68 -23.43
N LYS A 7 7.63 10.41 -23.08
CA LYS A 7 6.78 9.59 -22.20
C LYS A 7 6.80 10.00 -20.72
N LEU A 8 7.76 10.81 -20.29
CA LEU A 8 7.79 11.41 -18.94
C LEU A 8 6.80 12.57 -18.79
N TYR A 9 6.38 13.20 -19.90
CA TYR A 9 5.49 14.36 -19.90
C TYR A 9 4.08 14.06 -20.45
N GLU A 10 3.83 12.85 -20.96
CA GLU A 10 2.49 12.47 -21.42
C GLU A 10 1.62 11.95 -20.25
N LYS A 11 0.91 12.92 -19.65
CA LYS A 11 -0.39 12.77 -18.98
C LYS A 11 -0.40 11.88 -17.74
N HIS A 12 -0.05 12.48 -16.60
CA HIS A 12 -0.91 12.32 -15.44
C HIS A 12 -1.40 13.69 -15.03
N LYS A 13 -2.68 13.95 -15.31
CA LYS A 13 -3.43 14.97 -14.59
C LYS A 13 -3.32 14.54 -13.12
N GLU A 14 -2.66 15.34 -12.29
CA GLU A 14 -2.97 15.28 -10.86
C GLU A 14 -4.51 15.36 -10.77
N PRO A 15 -5.18 14.52 -9.97
CA PRO A 15 -6.58 14.77 -9.69
C PRO A 15 -6.62 16.18 -9.08
N GLU A 16 -7.18 17.13 -9.84
CA GLU A 16 -7.33 18.52 -9.42
C GLU A 16 -8.24 18.62 -8.18
N ASP A 17 -8.89 17.51 -7.80
CA ASP A 17 -9.87 17.38 -6.75
C ASP A 17 -9.64 16.09 -5.93
N GLU A 18 -9.41 16.22 -4.62
CA GLU A 18 -9.20 15.09 -3.70
C GLU A 18 -10.41 14.14 -3.62
N SER A 19 -11.56 14.57 -4.15
CA SER A 19 -12.81 13.81 -4.27
C SER A 19 -12.80 12.71 -5.34
N GLU A 20 -11.85 12.72 -6.29
CA GLU A 20 -11.69 11.65 -7.30
C GLU A 20 -10.95 10.42 -6.74
N ILE A 21 -10.36 10.54 -5.55
CA ILE A 21 -9.63 9.46 -4.89
C ILE A 21 -10.65 8.53 -4.22
N ILE A 22 -10.64 7.25 -4.61
CA ILE A 22 -11.52 6.21 -4.07
C ILE A 22 -11.42 6.18 -2.53
N VAL A 23 -12.55 6.48 -1.88
CA VAL A 23 -12.72 6.42 -0.42
C VAL A 23 -13.28 5.05 -0.06
N ILE A 24 -12.59 4.34 0.84
CA ILE A 24 -13.15 3.13 1.46
C ILE A 24 -13.89 3.61 2.70
N ALA A 25 -15.22 3.75 2.60
CA ALA A 25 -16.05 4.38 3.63
C ALA A 25 -15.84 3.77 5.02
N ASP A 26 -15.83 2.44 5.11
CA ASP A 26 -15.60 1.73 6.37
C ASP A 26 -14.26 2.10 7.01
N LEU A 27 -13.18 2.16 6.20
CA LEU A 27 -11.87 2.59 6.69
C LEU A 27 -11.85 4.07 7.06
N CYS A 28 -12.59 4.93 6.36
CA CYS A 28 -12.66 6.36 6.69
C CYS A 28 -13.31 6.58 8.07
N ASP A 29 -14.34 5.78 8.41
CA ASP A 29 -15.05 5.91 9.68
C ASP A 29 -14.30 5.26 10.84
N THR A 30 -13.71 4.08 10.63
CA THR A 30 -13.12 3.31 11.73
C THR A 30 -11.60 3.46 11.82
N CYS A 31 -10.92 3.65 10.68
CA CYS A 31 -9.46 3.72 10.60
C CYS A 31 -8.96 4.90 9.75
N PRO A 32 -9.30 6.14 10.11
CA PRO A 32 -9.08 7.33 9.27
C PRO A 32 -7.60 7.56 8.93
N ILE A 33 -6.68 7.22 9.82
CA ILE A 33 -5.24 7.43 9.57
C ILE A 33 -4.70 6.39 8.59
N LEU A 34 -5.17 5.15 8.68
CA LEU A 34 -4.86 4.12 7.68
C LEU A 34 -5.46 4.49 6.32
N HIS A 35 -6.70 5.00 6.31
CA HIS A 35 -7.36 5.49 5.11
C HIS A 35 -6.54 6.59 4.42
N ASP A 36 -6.13 7.62 5.16
CA ASP A 36 -5.32 8.71 4.62
C ASP A 36 -3.92 8.26 4.24
N PHE A 37 -3.33 7.33 5.01
CA PHE A 37 -2.05 6.73 4.66
C PHE A 37 -2.10 6.06 3.29
N LEU A 38 -3.16 5.29 3.01
CA LEU A 38 -3.37 4.62 1.72
C LEU A 38 -3.59 5.62 0.57
N ARG A 39 -4.28 6.74 0.83
CA ARG A 39 -4.62 7.75 -0.19
C ARG A 39 -3.45 8.66 -0.54
N PHE A 40 -2.68 9.08 0.45
CA PHE A 40 -1.69 10.16 0.31
C PHE A 40 -0.25 9.66 0.40
N THR A 41 0.01 8.38 0.17
CA THR A 41 1.39 7.89 0.22
C THR A 41 2.22 8.52 -0.89
N LYS A 42 3.05 9.49 -0.52
CA LYS A 42 4.09 10.05 -1.40
C LYS A 42 5.37 9.26 -1.24
N PHE A 43 6.12 9.11 -2.32
CA PHE A 43 7.47 8.55 -2.28
C PHE A 43 8.41 9.51 -3.00
N LEU A 44 9.47 9.94 -2.30
CA LEU A 44 10.45 10.89 -2.82
C LEU A 44 9.84 12.22 -3.33
N GLY A 45 8.70 12.64 -2.76
CA GLY A 45 8.01 13.87 -3.16
C GLY A 45 7.02 13.69 -4.32
N GLU A 46 7.00 12.51 -4.96
CA GLU A 46 6.09 12.20 -6.06
C GLU A 46 4.90 11.33 -5.58
N PRO A 47 3.73 11.44 -6.22
CA PRO A 47 2.63 10.49 -6.04
C PRO A 47 3.11 9.08 -6.37
N SER A 48 2.98 8.15 -5.42
CA SER A 48 3.30 6.74 -5.60
C SER A 48 2.03 5.93 -5.86
N GLU A 49 2.16 4.75 -6.47
CA GLU A 49 1.09 3.77 -6.42
C GLU A 49 0.70 3.53 -4.94
N PRO A 50 -0.59 3.65 -4.60
CA PRO A 50 -1.02 3.53 -3.22
C PRO A 50 -0.72 2.12 -2.70
N PRO A 51 -0.28 1.98 -1.44
CA PRO A 51 -0.12 0.69 -0.81
C PRO A 51 -1.42 -0.10 -0.87
N ARG A 52 -1.32 -1.40 -1.06
CA ARG A 52 -2.48 -2.30 -1.13
C ARG A 52 -2.72 -2.93 0.23
N LEU A 53 -3.95 -2.80 0.72
CA LEU A 53 -4.42 -3.54 1.88
C LEU A 53 -5.06 -4.86 1.41
N GLY A 54 -4.74 -5.96 2.09
CA GLY A 54 -5.30 -7.26 1.77
C GLY A 54 -5.29 -8.19 2.98
N TYR A 55 -5.91 -9.35 2.82
CA TYR A 55 -5.97 -10.38 3.85
C TYR A 55 -5.52 -11.73 3.28
N ALA A 56 -4.95 -12.56 4.14
CA ALA A 56 -4.56 -13.92 3.80
C ALA A 56 -4.69 -14.82 5.02
N VAL A 57 -5.07 -16.08 4.81
CA VAL A 57 -5.04 -17.11 5.86
C VAL A 57 -3.83 -17.99 5.60
N SER A 58 -2.97 -18.13 6.61
CA SER A 58 -1.82 -19.04 6.59
C SER A 58 -1.77 -19.77 7.92
N ASP A 59 -1.53 -21.08 7.89
CA ASP A 59 -1.34 -21.89 9.10
C ASP A 59 -2.50 -21.77 10.11
N GLY A 60 -3.73 -21.63 9.60
CA GLY A 60 -4.94 -21.48 10.41
C GLY A 60 -5.13 -20.10 11.06
N ARG A 61 -4.27 -19.12 10.74
CA ARG A 61 -4.32 -17.76 11.26
C ARG A 61 -4.65 -16.76 10.16
N LEU A 62 -5.48 -15.78 10.47
CA LEU A 62 -5.80 -14.68 9.58
C LEU A 62 -4.74 -13.58 9.73
N TYR A 63 -4.27 -13.09 8.60
CA TYR A 63 -3.30 -12.02 8.51
C TYR A 63 -3.83 -10.89 7.65
N THR A 64 -3.73 -9.68 8.16
CA THR A 64 -3.92 -8.47 7.37
C THR A 64 -2.56 -7.97 6.91
N THR A 65 -2.43 -7.70 5.62
CA THR A 65 -1.18 -7.32 4.98
C THR A 65 -1.34 -5.96 4.30
N LEU A 66 -0.39 -5.07 4.55
CA LEU A 66 -0.23 -3.81 3.84
C LEU A 66 1.01 -3.93 2.93
N SER A 67 0.85 -3.71 1.64
CA SER A 67 1.89 -3.93 0.63
C SER A 67 2.18 -2.69 -0.19
N ASP A 68 3.38 -2.14 -0.03
CA ASP A 68 3.89 -0.99 -0.78
C ASP A 68 4.79 -1.49 -1.90
N SER A 69 4.26 -1.48 -3.13
CA SER A 69 4.92 -2.06 -4.30
C SER A 69 6.06 -1.18 -4.81
N ALA A 70 5.90 0.15 -4.73
CA ALA A 70 6.91 1.12 -5.13
C ALA A 70 8.18 0.97 -4.27
N ARG A 71 8.02 0.78 -2.97
CA ARG A 71 9.15 0.58 -2.03
C ARG A 71 9.50 -0.89 -1.78
N ARG A 72 8.81 -1.81 -2.47
CA ARG A 72 9.01 -3.27 -2.42
C ARG A 72 9.06 -3.80 -0.99
N ARG A 73 8.07 -3.42 -0.19
CA ARG A 73 7.99 -3.80 1.23
C ARG A 73 6.57 -4.21 1.59
N SER A 74 6.45 -5.00 2.64
CA SER A 74 5.15 -5.35 3.20
C SER A 74 5.18 -5.39 4.72
N LEU A 75 4.03 -5.11 5.31
CA LEU A 75 3.75 -5.22 6.72
C LEU A 75 2.67 -6.28 6.85
N ARG A 76 2.81 -7.18 7.83
CA ARG A 76 1.81 -8.20 8.10
C ARG A 76 1.52 -8.24 9.59
N VAL A 77 0.24 -8.22 9.93
CA VAL A 77 -0.24 -8.36 11.32
C VAL A 77 -1.17 -9.57 11.41
N GLU A 78 -1.05 -10.31 12.50
CA GLU A 78 -1.99 -11.38 12.85
C GLU A 78 -3.22 -10.77 13.52
N CYS A 79 -4.41 -11.20 13.09
CA CYS A 79 -5.67 -10.63 13.52
C CYS A 79 -6.78 -11.67 13.53
N GLU A 80 -7.78 -11.49 14.39
CA GLU A 80 -8.95 -12.37 14.44
C GLU A 80 -9.95 -12.05 13.32
N THR A 81 -10.04 -10.77 12.97
CA THR A 81 -10.85 -10.26 11.86
C THR A 81 -10.02 -9.31 11.01
N PHE A 82 -10.45 -9.08 9.77
CA PHE A 82 -9.79 -8.09 8.91
C PHE A 82 -9.80 -6.68 9.54
N HIS A 83 -10.89 -6.34 10.23
CA HIS A 83 -11.05 -5.05 10.87
C HIS A 83 -10.06 -4.84 12.02
N ASP A 84 -9.88 -5.85 12.89
CA ASP A 84 -8.84 -5.87 13.94
C ASP A 84 -7.44 -5.71 13.33
N GLY A 85 -7.21 -6.31 12.17
CA GLY A 85 -5.96 -6.11 11.42
C GLY A 85 -5.75 -4.66 10.94
N CYS A 86 -6.81 -3.99 10.49
CA CYS A 86 -6.76 -2.59 10.08
C CYS A 86 -6.44 -1.66 11.27
N GLU A 87 -7.11 -1.85 12.40
CA GLU A 87 -6.86 -1.08 13.63
C GLU A 87 -5.43 -1.28 14.16
N LYS A 88 -4.90 -2.51 14.12
CA LYS A 88 -3.51 -2.78 14.50
C LYS A 88 -2.52 -2.04 13.61
N ILE A 89 -2.73 -2.06 12.29
CA ILE A 89 -1.89 -1.33 11.34
C ILE A 89 -1.97 0.18 11.59
N GLU A 90 -3.17 0.71 11.81
CA GLU A 90 -3.36 2.13 12.14
C GLU A 90 -2.62 2.53 13.41
N ASN A 91 -2.74 1.74 14.48
CA ASN A 91 -1.99 1.97 15.71
C ASN A 91 -0.47 1.99 15.47
N HIS A 92 0.05 1.12 14.59
CA HIS A 92 1.46 1.15 14.20
C HIS A 92 1.85 2.42 13.43
N ILE A 93 0.95 2.94 12.58
CA ILE A 93 1.13 4.23 11.89
C ILE A 93 1.20 5.36 12.92
N MET A 94 0.23 5.45 13.83
CA MET A 94 0.15 6.49 14.86
C MET A 94 1.38 6.50 15.78
N GLN A 95 1.89 5.32 16.13
CA GLN A 95 3.08 5.18 16.97
C GLN A 95 4.39 5.47 16.23
N GLY A 96 4.36 5.68 14.90
CA GLY A 96 5.57 5.88 14.10
C GLY A 96 6.47 4.65 14.02
N THR A 97 5.93 3.44 14.26
CA THR A 97 6.72 2.19 14.32
C THR A 97 6.86 1.50 12.97
N LEU A 98 6.20 2.02 11.94
CA LEU A 98 6.18 1.45 10.59
C LEU A 98 7.58 1.11 10.07
N ASP A 99 8.57 2.00 10.22
CA ASP A 99 9.92 1.82 9.67
C ASP A 99 10.63 0.54 10.17
N VAL A 100 10.25 0.04 11.36
CA VAL A 100 10.81 -1.19 11.94
C VAL A 100 10.00 -2.43 11.54
N LEU A 101 8.71 -2.28 11.29
CA LEU A 101 7.78 -3.39 11.05
C LEU A 101 7.70 -3.81 9.57
N TRP A 102 8.14 -2.95 8.65
CA TRP A 102 8.26 -3.30 7.24
C TRP A 102 9.31 -4.39 7.04
N TYR A 103 8.93 -5.45 6.33
CA TYR A 103 9.91 -6.36 5.74
C TYR A 103 10.08 -6.04 4.25
N THR A 104 11.34 -5.90 3.82
CA THR A 104 11.69 -5.66 2.42
C THR A 104 11.63 -6.97 1.63
N TRP A 105 11.04 -6.91 0.44
CA TRP A 105 11.02 -8.05 -0.46
C TRP A 105 12.44 -8.28 -1.00
N LYS A 106 12.95 -9.50 -0.84
CA LYS A 106 14.22 -9.88 -1.45
C LYS A 106 14.17 -9.66 -2.96
N GLU A 107 15.25 -9.15 -3.54
CA GLU A 107 15.42 -9.19 -4.98
C GLU A 107 15.42 -10.64 -5.44
N LYS A 108 14.39 -11.01 -6.22
CA LYS A 108 14.43 -12.27 -6.94
C LYS A 108 15.50 -12.12 -8.00
N ASN A 109 16.67 -12.70 -7.75
CA ASN A 109 17.69 -12.93 -8.77
C ASN A 109 17.04 -13.63 -9.98
N GLY A 110 16.75 -12.85 -11.03
CA GLY A 110 16.48 -13.31 -12.40
C GLY A 110 15.25 -14.20 -12.67
N ARG A 111 14.42 -14.57 -11.69
CA ARG A 111 13.24 -15.41 -11.95
C ARG A 111 12.01 -14.56 -12.24
N ALA A 112 11.57 -14.58 -13.50
CA ALA A 112 10.32 -13.97 -13.95
C ALA A 112 9.18 -14.30 -12.97
N GLY A 113 8.66 -13.26 -12.32
CA GLY A 113 7.47 -13.38 -11.49
C GLY A 113 6.32 -13.91 -12.33
N LYS A 114 5.63 -14.93 -11.83
CA LYS A 114 4.43 -15.48 -12.46
C LYS A 114 3.40 -14.35 -12.52
N LYS A 115 3.17 -13.77 -13.71
CA LYS A 115 2.07 -12.84 -13.93
C LYS A 115 0.79 -13.60 -13.59
N SER A 116 0.18 -13.29 -12.45
CA SER A 116 -1.17 -13.74 -12.17
C SER A 116 -2.07 -12.97 -13.12
N LYS A 117 -2.63 -13.67 -14.11
CA LYS A 117 -3.77 -13.15 -14.87
C LYS A 117 -4.95 -13.15 -13.90
N ALA A 118 -5.41 -11.97 -13.53
CA ALA A 118 -6.82 -11.76 -13.24
C ALA A 118 -7.51 -11.48 -14.58
#